data_AF-A0A158R3B5-F1
#
_entry.id   AF-A0A158R3B5-F1
#
_cell.length_a   1.000
_cell.length_b   1.000
_cell.length_c   1.000
_cell.angle_alpha   90.00
_cell.angle_beta   90.00
_cell.angle_gamma   90.00
#
_symmetry.space_group_name_H-M   'P 1'
#
loop_
_entity.id
_entity.type
_entity.pdbx_description
1 polymer ?
#
loop_
_entity_poly.entity_id
_entity_poly.type
_entity_poly.pdbx_seq_one_letter_code
_entity_poly.pdbx_strand_id
1 'polypeptide(L)'
;MIVTYAIVLATATIANSLYVPHMPELFLNKMSKDALDEYDIIMNDLTQTVADTRNRLLQWATKYGVEDDVRDFLENRKTRWLEAKDATWRVIANAPIVMRRYVEIVENVYMVRRQREEELKRLTEGFSQMSVTRPIRVRTVVIPKKLHRLVLKILQYVSLHHQMGSRIIKAFAQGRV
;
A
#
# COMPACT_ATOMS: atom_id res chain seq x y z
N MET A 1 -4.65 4.61 -14.23
CA MET A 1 -4.33 3.40 -13.42
C MET A 1 -2.97 3.48 -12.72
N ILE A 2 -1.88 3.82 -13.42
CA ILE A 2 -0.50 3.86 -12.87
C ILE A 2 -0.33 4.79 -11.64
N VAL A 3 -0.84 6.02 -11.71
CA VAL A 3 -0.77 6.99 -10.60
C VAL A 3 -1.58 6.52 -9.39
N THR A 4 -2.78 6.00 -9.62
CA THR A 4 -3.64 5.45 -8.57
C THR A 4 -2.97 4.28 -7.85
N TYR A 5 -2.31 3.39 -8.60
CA TYR A 5 -1.59 2.25 -8.05
C TYR A 5 -0.40 2.68 -7.19
N ALA A 6 0.41 3.63 -7.65
CA ALA A 6 1.54 4.18 -6.89
C ALA A 6 1.08 4.84 -5.57
N ILE A 7 -0.05 5.56 -5.60
CA ILE A 7 -0.63 6.19 -4.40
C ILE A 7 -1.16 5.15 -3.42
N VAL A 8 -1.90 4.14 -3.89
CA VAL A 8 -2.41 3.06 -3.04
C VAL A 8 -1.24 2.30 -2.39
N LEU A 9 -0.21 1.97 -3.15
CA LEU A 9 0.98 1.28 -2.63
C LEU A 9 1.72 2.15 -1.60
N ALA A 10 1.92 3.44 -1.88
CA ALA A 10 2.54 4.38 -0.95
C ALA A 10 1.75 4.51 0.35
N THR A 11 0.43 4.68 0.27
CA THR A 11 -0.43 4.79 1.46
C THR A 11 -0.42 3.52 2.30
N ALA A 12 -0.42 2.33 1.68
CA ALA A 12 -0.32 1.05 2.40
C ALA A 12 1.04 0.88 3.09
N THR A 13 2.13 1.26 2.44
CA THR A 13 3.49 1.21 2.99
C THR A 13 3.66 2.17 4.17
N ILE A 14 3.14 3.39 4.06
CA ILE A 14 3.16 4.39 5.15
C ILE A 14 2.29 3.92 6.31
N ALA A 15 1.07 3.44 6.04
CA ALA A 15 0.20 2.89 7.09
C ALA A 15 0.88 1.75 7.86
N ASN A 16 1.58 0.84 7.18
CA ASN A 16 2.33 -0.24 7.84
C ASN A 16 3.50 0.24 8.71
N SER A 17 4.06 1.45 8.48
CA SER A 17 5.10 2.01 9.35
C SER A 17 4.55 2.66 10.62
N LEU A 18 3.25 2.93 10.68
CA LEU A 18 2.61 3.66 11.77
C LEU A 18 2.07 2.74 12.88
N TYR A 19 2.12 1.41 12.70
CA TYR A 19 1.53 0.46 13.65
C TYR A 19 2.40 -0.79 13.85
N VAL A 20 2.31 -1.37 15.04
CA VAL A 20 2.81 -2.73 15.30
C VAL A 20 1.87 -3.72 14.61
N PRO A 21 2.37 -4.69 13.82
CA PRO A 21 1.51 -5.65 13.14
C PRO A 21 0.78 -6.55 14.16
N HIS A 22 -0.52 -6.78 13.94
CA HIS A 22 -1.29 -7.72 14.75
C HIS A 22 -0.79 -9.15 14.55
N MET A 23 -0.73 -9.91 15.64
CA MET A 23 -0.38 -11.32 15.63
C MET A 23 -1.45 -12.12 14.86
N PRO A 24 -1.11 -13.26 14.24
CA PRO A 24 -2.09 -14.08 13.54
C PRO A 24 -3.17 -14.62 14.49
N GLU A 25 -4.44 -14.61 14.06
CA GLU A 25 -5.56 -15.18 14.85
C GLU A 25 -5.30 -16.63 15.28
N LEU A 26 -4.71 -17.46 14.42
CA LEU A 26 -4.39 -18.86 14.75
C LEU A 26 -3.36 -18.99 15.89
N PHE A 27 -2.53 -17.98 16.09
CA PHE A 27 -1.61 -17.91 17.22
C PHE A 27 -2.37 -17.45 18.46
N LEU A 28 -3.13 -16.36 18.36
CA LEU A 28 -3.90 -15.78 19.47
C LEU A 28 -4.97 -16.75 20.02
N ASN A 29 -5.62 -17.54 19.17
CA ASN A 29 -6.66 -18.50 19.59
C ASN A 29 -6.15 -19.60 20.53
N LYS A 30 -4.84 -19.77 20.66
CA LYS A 30 -4.22 -20.74 21.57
C LYS A 30 -3.93 -20.13 22.95
N MET A 31 -4.09 -18.82 23.11
CA MET A 31 -3.78 -18.11 24.33
C MET A 31 -4.94 -18.18 25.33
N SER A 32 -4.62 -17.98 26.61
CA SER A 32 -5.62 -17.82 27.65
C SER A 32 -6.41 -16.52 27.45
N LYS A 33 -7.60 -16.45 28.05
CA LYS A 33 -8.43 -15.24 28.01
C LYS A 33 -7.68 -14.02 28.56
N ASP A 34 -7.00 -14.17 29.71
CA ASP A 34 -6.24 -13.08 30.33
C ASP A 34 -5.12 -12.56 29.40
N ALA A 35 -4.44 -13.48 28.69
CA ALA A 35 -3.42 -13.11 27.72
C ALA A 35 -4.01 -12.32 26.55
N LEU A 36 -5.20 -12.70 26.07
CA LEU A 36 -5.90 -12.01 25.00
C LEU A 36 -6.39 -10.62 25.43
N ASP A 37 -6.96 -10.51 26.63
CA ASP A 37 -7.42 -9.24 27.17
C ASP A 37 -6.24 -8.24 27.32
N GLU A 38 -5.09 -8.70 27.84
CA GLU A 38 -3.87 -7.86 27.92
C GLU A 38 -3.31 -7.50 26.54
N TYR A 39 -3.32 -8.45 25.60
CA TYR A 39 -2.90 -8.22 24.23
C TYR A 39 -3.75 -7.12 23.56
N ASP A 40 -5.07 -7.21 23.69
CA ASP A 40 -6.00 -6.23 23.12
C ASP A 40 -5.82 -4.85 23.76
N ILE A 41 -5.55 -4.77 25.06
CA ILE A 41 -5.23 -3.49 25.72
C ILE A 41 -3.97 -2.87 25.11
N ILE A 42 -2.91 -3.67 24.89
CA ILE A 42 -1.65 -3.18 24.30
C ILE A 42 -1.89 -2.69 22.87
N MET A 43 -2.57 -3.49 22.05
CA MET A 43 -2.74 -3.18 20.62
C MET A 43 -3.71 -2.04 20.33
N ASN A 44 -4.65 -1.79 21.25
CA ASN A 44 -5.65 -0.72 21.09
C ASN A 44 -5.26 0.59 21.80
N ASP A 45 -4.12 0.64 22.48
CA ASP A 45 -3.61 1.85 23.12
C ASP A 45 -3.03 2.83 22.08
N LEU A 46 -3.87 3.74 21.62
CA LEU A 46 -3.51 4.77 20.63
C LEU A 46 -2.67 5.91 21.21
N THR A 47 -2.37 5.91 22.51
CA THR A 47 -1.56 6.97 23.15
C THR A 47 -0.07 6.70 23.10
N GLN A 48 0.32 5.46 22.77
CA GLN A 48 1.70 5.03 22.79
C GLN A 48 2.41 5.16 21.45
N THR A 49 3.73 5.26 21.52
CA THR A 49 4.54 5.15 20.31
C THR A 49 4.55 3.70 19.83
N VAL A 50 4.87 3.51 18.54
CA VAL A 50 5.07 2.16 17.97
C VAL A 50 6.19 1.41 18.70
N ALA A 51 7.22 2.13 19.15
CA ALA A 51 8.33 1.55 19.91
C ALA A 51 7.87 1.06 21.29
N ASP A 52 7.07 1.86 22.00
CA ASP A 52 6.54 1.49 23.32
C ASP A 52 5.57 0.32 23.21
N THR A 53 4.68 0.34 22.21
CA THR A 53 3.75 -0.77 21.92
C THR A 53 4.53 -2.06 21.66
N ARG A 54 5.62 -1.99 20.89
CA ARG A 54 6.49 -3.14 20.61
C ARG A 54 7.15 -3.67 21.88
N ASN A 55 7.66 -2.78 22.73
CA ASN A 55 8.30 -3.17 23.99
C ASN A 55 7.29 -3.83 24.93
N ARG A 56 6.07 -3.30 25.06
CA ARG A 56 4.99 -3.91 25.85
C ARG A 56 4.56 -5.26 25.29
N LEU A 57 4.47 -5.39 23.97
CA LEU A 57 4.16 -6.66 23.33
C LEU A 57 5.23 -7.73 23.62
N LEU A 58 6.51 -7.36 23.65
CA LEU A 58 7.59 -8.27 24.04
C LEU A 58 7.50 -8.65 25.52
N GLN A 59 7.22 -7.70 26.42
CA GLN A 59 7.01 -7.99 27.84
C GLN A 59 5.82 -8.94 28.06
N TRP A 60 4.72 -8.71 27.34
CA TRP A 60 3.57 -9.61 27.31
C TRP A 60 3.99 -11.01 26.82
N ALA A 61 4.77 -11.09 25.75
CA ALA A 61 5.24 -12.35 25.20
C ALA A 61 6.11 -13.13 26.18
N THR A 62 7.04 -12.46 26.88
CA THR A 62 7.86 -13.07 27.95
C THR A 62 6.98 -13.59 29.09
N LYS A 63 5.99 -12.80 29.53
CA LYS A 63 5.07 -13.18 30.63
C LYS A 63 4.31 -14.48 30.32
N TYR A 64 3.90 -14.67 29.07
CA TYR A 64 3.13 -15.85 28.65
C TYR A 64 3.99 -16.94 27.98
N GLY A 65 5.32 -16.80 27.97
CA GLY A 65 6.24 -17.82 27.45
C GLY A 65 6.21 -17.99 25.93
N VAL A 66 5.84 -16.95 25.17
CA VAL A 66 5.71 -16.96 23.70
C VAL A 66 6.63 -15.95 23.02
N GLU A 67 7.72 -15.58 23.71
CA GLU A 67 8.66 -14.55 23.27
C GLU A 67 9.28 -14.83 21.90
N ASP A 68 9.70 -16.07 21.66
CA ASP A 68 10.34 -16.47 20.40
C ASP A 68 9.37 -16.35 19.21
N ASP A 69 8.14 -16.84 19.35
CA ASP A 69 7.10 -16.73 18.31
C ASP A 69 6.79 -15.27 17.96
N VAL A 70 6.71 -14.40 18.98
CA VAL A 70 6.45 -12.97 18.80
C VAL A 70 7.64 -12.27 18.16
N ARG A 71 8.87 -12.57 18.58
CA ARG A 71 10.09 -11.99 18.01
C ARG A 71 10.22 -12.37 16.54
N ASP A 72 10.09 -13.65 16.21
CA ASP A 72 10.15 -14.16 14.85
C ASP A 72 9.08 -13.53 13.96
N PHE A 73 7.87 -13.36 14.49
CA PHE A 73 6.80 -12.68 13.78
C PHE A 73 7.16 -11.21 13.48
N LEU A 74 7.61 -10.45 14.47
CA LEU A 74 7.95 -9.04 14.33
C LEU A 74 9.14 -8.81 13.38
N GLU A 75 10.14 -9.69 13.41
CA GLU A 75 11.29 -9.64 12.50
C GLU A 75 10.90 -10.00 11.07
N ASN A 76 10.15 -11.07 10.86
CA ASN A 76 9.63 -11.42 9.54
C ASN A 76 8.76 -10.30 8.96
N ARG A 77 7.95 -9.64 9.79
CA ARG A 77 7.15 -8.48 9.37
C ARG A 77 8.02 -7.28 9.01
N LYS A 78 9.08 -7.00 9.77
CA LYS A 78 10.04 -5.93 9.47
C LYS A 78 10.71 -6.14 8.12
N THR A 79 11.18 -7.36 7.84
CA THR A 79 11.82 -7.69 6.55
C THR A 79 10.86 -7.50 5.39
N ARG A 80 9.63 -8.04 5.47
CA ARG A 80 8.61 -7.84 4.43
C ARG A 80 8.24 -6.37 4.24
N TRP A 81 8.21 -5.59 5.31
CA TRP A 81 7.95 -4.16 5.21
C TRP A 81 9.09 -3.42 4.49
N LEU A 82 10.35 -3.76 4.77
CA LEU A 82 11.50 -3.19 4.07
C LEU A 82 11.46 -3.50 2.57
N GLU A 83 11.17 -4.76 2.20
CA GLU A 83 10.99 -5.16 0.80
C GLU A 83 9.86 -4.35 0.11
N ALA A 84 8.72 -4.19 0.80
CA ALA A 84 7.59 -3.42 0.32
C ALA A 84 7.92 -1.94 0.14
N LYS A 85 8.67 -1.37 1.09
CA LYS A 85 9.13 0.02 1.06
C LYS A 85 10.04 0.27 -0.14
N ASP A 86 11.01 -0.60 -0.38
CA ASP A 86 11.93 -0.47 -1.50
C ASP A 86 11.21 -0.61 -2.85
N ALA A 87 10.28 -1.56 -2.96
CA ALA A 87 9.44 -1.69 -4.15
C ALA A 87 8.55 -0.45 -4.37
N THR A 88 7.97 0.09 -3.31
CA THR A 88 7.20 1.34 -3.36
C THR A 88 8.07 2.49 -3.86
N TRP A 89 9.30 2.62 -3.36
CA TRP A 89 10.22 3.66 -3.83
C TRP A 89 10.59 3.50 -5.30
N ARG A 90 10.83 2.27 -5.77
CA ARG A 90 11.07 2.01 -7.20
C ARG A 90 9.89 2.44 -8.05
N VAL A 91 8.67 2.13 -7.64
CA VAL A 91 7.43 2.53 -8.34
C VAL A 91 7.30 4.05 -8.38
N ILE A 92 7.48 4.74 -7.25
CA ILE A 92 7.40 6.21 -7.18
C ILE A 92 8.47 6.87 -8.05
N ALA A 93 9.72 6.41 -7.98
CA ALA A 93 10.84 6.96 -8.74
C ALA A 93 10.63 6.82 -10.26
N ASN A 94 10.02 5.72 -10.71
CA ASN A 94 9.79 5.46 -12.13
C ASN A 94 8.44 5.99 -12.65
N ALA A 95 7.50 6.37 -11.77
CA ALA A 95 6.18 6.84 -12.16
C ALA A 95 6.21 8.03 -13.15
N PRO A 96 7.08 9.05 -13.00
CA PRO A 96 7.16 10.14 -13.97
C PRO A 96 7.62 9.69 -15.36
N ILE A 97 8.57 8.75 -15.43
CA ILE A 97 9.10 8.21 -16.69
C ILE A 97 7.99 7.46 -17.43
N VAL A 98 7.29 6.59 -16.71
CA VAL A 98 6.20 5.78 -17.25
C VAL A 98 5.04 6.67 -17.70
N MET A 99 4.73 7.73 -16.94
CA MET A 99 3.69 8.68 -17.33
C MET A 99 4.05 9.44 -18.61
N ARG A 100 5.29 9.91 -18.76
CA ARG A 100 5.75 10.52 -20.02
C ARG A 100 5.60 9.56 -21.19
N ARG A 101 6.07 8.32 -21.03
CA ARG A 101 5.96 7.31 -22.10
C ARG A 101 4.51 6.98 -22.46
N TYR A 102 3.62 6.94 -21.47
CA TYR A 102 2.18 6.76 -21.70
C TYR A 102 1.60 7.89 -22.56
N VAL A 103 1.92 9.15 -22.22
CA VAL A 103 1.46 10.32 -22.98
C VAL A 103 2.00 10.27 -24.42
N GLU A 104 3.30 10.01 -24.61
CA GLU A 104 3.91 9.83 -25.93
C GLU A 104 3.18 8.80 -26.80
N ILE A 105 2.80 7.64 -26.22
CA ILE A 105 2.10 6.57 -26.96
C ILE A 105 0.67 7.01 -27.33
N VAL A 106 -0.05 7.66 -26.42
CA VAL A 106 -1.45 8.05 -26.63
C VAL A 106 -1.58 9.24 -27.59
N GLU A 107 -0.68 10.21 -27.49
CA GLU A 107 -0.67 11.41 -28.33
C GLU A 107 -0.05 11.19 -29.71
N ASN A 108 0.62 10.06 -29.95
CA ASN A 108 1.14 9.73 -31.27
C ASN A 108 0.01 9.43 -32.27
N VAL A 109 -0.31 10.44 -33.08
CA VAL A 109 -1.33 10.39 -34.14
C VAL A 109 -0.93 9.52 -35.33
N TYR A 110 0.36 9.22 -35.50
CA TYR A 110 0.87 8.38 -36.58
C TYR A 110 0.91 6.88 -36.20
N MET A 111 0.68 6.56 -34.92
CA MET A 111 0.67 5.17 -34.45
C MET A 111 -0.70 4.53 -34.69
N VAL A 112 -0.70 3.36 -35.36
CA VAL A 112 -1.93 2.60 -35.59
C VAL A 112 -2.44 2.03 -34.28
N ARG A 113 -3.78 1.97 -34.11
CA ARG A 113 -4.44 1.53 -32.86
C ARG A 113 -3.87 0.25 -32.26
N ARG A 114 -3.62 -0.78 -33.08
CA ARG A 114 -3.05 -2.06 -32.62
C ARG A 114 -1.65 -1.90 -32.02
N GLN A 115 -0.78 -1.11 -32.67
CA GLN A 115 0.56 -0.84 -32.16
C GLN A 115 0.51 -0.06 -30.84
N ARG A 116 -0.44 0.87 -30.72
CA ARG A 116 -0.69 1.61 -29.47
C ARG A 116 -1.09 0.67 -28.33
N GLU A 117 -2.00 -0.26 -28.57
CA GLU A 117 -2.42 -1.25 -27.58
C GLU A 117 -1.26 -2.16 -27.15
N GLU A 118 -0.43 -2.61 -28.09
CA GLU A 118 0.77 -3.43 -27.81
C GLU A 118 1.82 -2.66 -26.98
N GLU A 119 2.10 -1.41 -27.32
CA GLU A 119 3.04 -0.56 -26.58
C GLU A 119 2.54 -0.21 -25.17
N LEU A 120 1.25 0.10 -25.01
CA LEU A 120 0.65 0.32 -23.70
C LEU A 120 0.68 -0.93 -22.83
N LYS A 121 0.49 -2.11 -23.42
CA LYS A 121 0.61 -3.39 -22.72
C LYS A 121 2.04 -3.60 -22.22
N ARG A 122 3.05 -3.44 -23.08
CA ARG A 122 4.47 -3.54 -22.70
C ARG A 122 4.84 -2.57 -21.58
N LEU A 123 4.40 -1.32 -21.68
CA LEU A 123 4.63 -0.30 -20.66
C LEU A 123 4.02 -0.70 -19.31
N THR A 124 2.81 -1.25 -19.34
CA THR A 124 2.10 -1.71 -18.14
C THR A 124 2.78 -2.94 -17.51
N GLU A 125 3.20 -3.90 -18.32
CA GLU A 125 3.92 -5.09 -17.87
C GLU A 125 5.26 -4.74 -17.23
N GLY A 126 6.06 -3.89 -17.90
CA GLY A 126 7.34 -3.43 -17.37
C GLY A 126 7.20 -2.67 -16.04
N PHE A 127 6.17 -1.81 -15.92
CA PHE A 127 5.89 -1.13 -14.66
C PHE A 127 5.40 -2.06 -13.56
N SER A 128 4.59 -3.06 -13.92
CA SER A 128 4.08 -4.07 -12.96
C SER A 128 5.22 -4.89 -12.36
N GLN A 129 6.23 -5.25 -13.17
CA GLN A 129 7.42 -5.97 -12.71
C GLN A 129 8.21 -5.20 -11.65
N MET A 130 8.25 -3.86 -11.72
CA MET A 130 8.89 -3.01 -10.69
C MET A 130 8.18 -3.07 -9.33
N SER A 131 6.91 -3.48 -9.32
CA SER A 131 6.07 -3.59 -8.13
C SER A 131 5.97 -5.00 -7.55
N VAL A 132 6.61 -6.01 -8.17
CA VAL A 132 6.57 -7.39 -7.68
C VAL A 132 7.39 -7.51 -6.41
N THR A 133 6.75 -7.22 -5.29
CA THR A 133 6.99 -7.91 -4.01
C THR A 133 6.05 -9.09 -3.94
N ARG A 134 6.49 -10.20 -3.32
CA ARG A 134 5.60 -11.31 -2.96
C ARG A 134 4.32 -10.72 -2.36
N PRO A 135 3.12 -11.19 -2.74
CA PRO A 135 1.88 -10.57 -2.29
C PRO A 135 1.90 -10.55 -0.75
N ILE A 136 1.98 -9.35 -0.19
CA ILE A 136 1.64 -9.16 1.21
C ILE A 136 0.17 -9.52 1.25
N ARG A 137 -0.17 -10.70 1.78
CA ARG A 137 -1.53 -11.00 2.20
C ARG A 137 -1.86 -9.99 3.30
N VAL A 138 -2.36 -8.83 2.90
CA VAL A 138 -2.96 -7.87 3.80
C VAL A 138 -4.34 -8.46 4.11
N ARG A 139 -4.42 -9.38 5.07
CA ARG A 139 -5.69 -9.62 5.75
C ARG A 139 -6.00 -8.33 6.48
N THR A 140 -6.99 -7.61 5.96
CA THR A 140 -7.72 -6.52 6.61
C THR A 140 -6.89 -5.70 7.60
N VAL A 141 -6.12 -4.73 7.08
CA VAL A 141 -5.70 -3.60 7.92
C VAL A 141 -6.99 -2.84 8.24
N VAL A 142 -7.40 -2.86 9.50
CA VAL A 142 -8.47 -2.00 10.01
C VAL A 142 -7.91 -0.58 10.01
N ILE A 143 -8.03 0.11 8.88
CA ILE A 143 -7.59 1.51 8.75
C ILE A 143 -8.52 2.36 9.64
N PRO A 144 -7.99 3.12 10.61
CA PRO A 144 -8.82 4.01 11.43
C PRO A 144 -9.66 4.92 10.53
N LYS A 145 -10.95 5.11 10.86
CA LYS A 145 -11.92 5.84 10.03
C LYS A 145 -11.42 7.21 9.55
N LYS A 146 -10.56 7.89 10.32
CA LYS A 146 -9.95 9.18 9.95
C LYS A 146 -8.91 9.06 8.82
N LEU A 147 -8.03 8.05 8.86
CA LEU A 147 -7.10 7.77 7.76
C LEU A 147 -7.84 7.24 6.52
N HIS A 148 -8.88 6.43 6.71
CA HIS A 148 -9.73 5.99 5.61
C HIS A 148 -10.38 7.18 4.88
N ARG A 149 -10.88 8.17 5.61
CA ARG A 149 -11.38 9.43 5.01
C ARG A 149 -10.30 10.22 4.29
N LEU A 150 -9.07 10.25 4.79
CA LEU A 150 -7.96 10.95 4.13
C LEU A 150 -7.56 10.24 2.82
N VAL A 151 -7.44 8.91 2.86
CA VAL A 151 -7.18 8.08 1.68
C VAL A 151 -8.30 8.22 0.65
N LEU A 152 -9.57 8.20 1.08
CA LEU A 152 -10.72 8.44 0.21
C LEU A 152 -10.71 9.84 -0.41
N LYS A 153 -10.34 10.88 0.35
CA LYS A 153 -10.20 12.25 -0.17
C LYS A 153 -9.08 12.36 -1.19
N ILE A 154 -7.94 11.71 -0.96
CA ILE A 154 -6.82 11.67 -1.92
C ILE A 154 -7.24 10.91 -3.18
N LEU A 155 -7.93 9.77 -3.05
CA LEU A 155 -8.45 9.01 -4.18
C LEU A 155 -9.53 9.79 -4.96
N GLN A 156 -10.42 10.52 -4.27
CA GLN A 156 -11.42 11.40 -4.90
C GLN A 156 -10.76 12.56 -5.64
N TYR A 157 -9.76 13.20 -5.06
CA TYR A 157 -9.00 14.29 -5.69
C TYR A 157 -8.29 13.80 -6.96
N VAL A 158 -7.63 12.65 -6.89
CA VAL A 158 -6.97 12.02 -8.05
C VAL A 158 -8.00 11.60 -9.12
N SER A 159 -9.17 11.10 -8.72
CA SER A 159 -10.28 10.76 -9.63
C SER A 159 -10.86 11.99 -10.33
N LEU A 160 -11.05 13.09 -9.61
CA LEU A 160 -11.50 14.38 -10.14
C LEU A 160 -10.52 14.95 -11.18
N HIS A 161 -9.22 14.92 -10.90
CA HIS A 161 -8.20 15.36 -11.87
C HIS A 161 -8.10 14.43 -13.09
N HIS A 162 -8.32 13.12 -12.92
CA HIS A 162 -8.38 12.18 -14.05
C HIS A 162 -9.63 12.41 -14.93
N GLN A 163 -10.80 12.68 -14.32
CA GLN A 163 -12.02 13.02 -15.05
C GLN A 163 -11.92 14.36 -15.79
N MET A 164 -11.25 15.36 -15.20
CA MET A 164 -10.98 16.63 -15.90
C MET A 164 -10.07 16.43 -17.12
N GLY A 165 -8.98 15.65 -16.99
CA GLY A 165 -8.11 15.34 -18.12
C GLY A 165 -8.85 14.58 -19.25
N SER A 166 -9.70 13.63 -18.90
CA SER A 166 -10.53 12.89 -19.88
C SER A 166 -11.56 13.79 -20.59
N ARG A 167 -12.12 14.78 -19.89
CA ARG A 167 -13.05 15.77 -20.47
C ARG A 167 -12.36 16.75 -21.41
N ILE A 168 -11.15 17.22 -21.07
CA ILE A 168 -10.35 18.10 -21.92
C ILE A 168 -9.96 17.38 -23.21
N ILE A 169 -9.51 16.12 -23.11
CA ILE A 169 -9.17 15.29 -24.28
C ILE A 169 -10.41 15.02 -25.15
N LYS A 170 -11.58 14.75 -24.55
CA LYS A 170 -12.85 14.62 -25.29
C LYS A 170 -13.30 15.92 -25.96
N ALA A 171 -13.11 17.07 -25.32
CA ALA A 171 -13.45 18.37 -25.89
C ALA A 171 -12.56 18.72 -27.09
N PHE A 172 -11.25 18.41 -27.00
CA PHE A 172 -10.30 18.51 -28.11
C PHE A 172 -10.66 17.56 -29.27
N ALA A 173 -10.98 16.30 -28.98
CA ALA A 173 -11.37 15.32 -29.99
C ALA A 173 -12.70 15.63 -30.69
N GLN A 174 -13.52 16.52 -30.12
CA GLN A 174 -14.79 16.98 -30.68
C GLN A 174 -14.72 18.38 -31.30
N GLY A 175 -13.52 18.99 -31.37
CA GLY A 175 -13.33 20.33 -31.94
C GLY A 175 -14.07 21.43 -31.19
N ARG A 176 -14.31 21.26 -29.88
CA ARG A 176 -15.06 22.20 -29.03
C ARG A 176 -14.17 23.14 -28.22
N VAL A 177 -12.89 23.24 -28.58
CA VAL A 177 -11.92 24.20 -28.07
C VAL A 177 -11.16 24.77 -29.25
#